data_AF-A0A9E3SV66-F1
#
_entry.id   AF-A0A9E3SV66-F1
#
_cell.length_a   1.000
_cell.length_b   1.000
_cell.length_c   1.000
_cell.angle_alpha   90.00
_cell.angle_beta   90.00
_cell.angle_gamma   90.00
#
_symmetry.space_group_name_H-M   'P 1'
#
loop_
_entity.id
_entity.type
_entity.pdbx_description
1 polymer ?
#
loop_
_entity_poly.entity_id
_entity_poly.type
_entity_poly.pdbx_seq_one_letter_code
_entity_poly.pdbx_strand_id
1 'polypeptide(L)' 'MNIHAIQTGTVQVKTRQRAGSGSGPLRLIHTLLDPNWTKPLPIYAWVIEHPEGVIVVDAGESARTAQPGYFPRWHPYY' A
#
# COMPACT_ATOMS: atom_id res chain seq x y z
N MET A 1 20.56 17.49 8.41
CA MET A 1 19.35 16.64 8.48
C MET A 1 18.60 16.83 7.18
N ASN A 2 18.70 15.85 6.28
CA ASN A 2 17.97 15.84 5.01
C ASN A 2 17.00 14.67 4.99
N ILE A 3 15.84 14.84 4.36
CA ILE A 3 14.79 13.83 4.27
C ILE A 3 14.41 13.67 2.81
N HIS A 4 14.50 12.46 2.31
CA HIS A 4 14.20 12.11 0.92
C HIS A 4 12.98 11.19 0.87
N ALA A 5 11.99 11.56 0.07
CA ALA A 5 10.90 10.67 -0.30
C ALA A 5 11.26 9.91 -1.57
N ILE A 6 11.28 8.58 -1.52
CA ILE A 6 11.51 7.72 -2.67
C ILE A 6 10.19 7.05 -3.03
N GLN A 7 9.60 7.42 -4.17
CA GLN A 7 8.41 6.73 -4.68
C GLN A 7 8.82 5.38 -5.29
N THR A 8 8.49 4.29 -4.63
CA THR A 8 8.91 2.93 -5.02
C THR A 8 7.90 2.24 -5.94
N GLY A 9 6.70 2.78 -6.06
CA GLY A 9 5.65 2.25 -6.93
C GLY A 9 4.33 2.97 -6.72
N THR A 10 3.26 2.40 -7.28
CA THR A 10 1.90 2.83 -7.00
C THR A 10 1.00 1.64 -6.68
N VAL A 11 -0.05 1.88 -5.92
CA VAL A 11 -1.09 0.89 -5.60
C VAL A 11 -2.47 1.48 -5.86
N GLN A 12 -3.40 0.64 -6.29
CA GLN A 12 -4.82 0.95 -6.24
C GLN A 12 -5.48 0.09 -5.17
N VAL A 13 -6.27 0.72 -4.30
CA VAL A 13 -7.03 0.05 -3.25
C VAL A 13 -8.50 0.35 -3.44
N LYS A 14 -9.39 -0.45 -2.84
CA LYS A 14 -10.81 -0.12 -2.79
C LYS A 14 -11.01 1.22 -2.07
N THR A 15 -11.95 2.04 -2.52
CA THR A 15 -12.21 3.35 -1.87
C THR A 15 -12.59 3.19 -0.39
N ARG A 16 -13.25 2.09 -0.04
CA ARG A 16 -13.59 1.71 1.33
C ARG A 16 -12.44 1.09 2.14
N GLN A 17 -11.33 0.68 1.50
CA GLN A 17 -10.07 0.44 2.24
C GLN A 17 -9.46 1.76 2.71
N ARG A 18 -9.58 2.83 1.90
CA ARG A 18 -9.08 4.17 2.26
C ARG A 18 -9.94 4.84 3.32
N ALA A 19 -11.27 4.72 3.21
CA ALA A 19 -12.22 5.26 4.16
C ALA A 19 -13.39 4.28 4.35
N GLY A 20 -13.31 3.47 5.40
CA GLY A 20 -14.30 2.43 5.68
C GLY A 20 -15.67 2.98 6.06
N SER A 21 -16.72 2.21 5.77
CA SER A 21 -18.10 2.52 6.14
C SER A 21 -18.73 1.37 6.93
N GLY A 22 -19.60 1.70 7.89
CA GLY A 22 -20.20 0.73 8.81
C GLY A 22 -19.28 0.33 9.97
N SER A 23 -19.73 -0.64 10.78
CA SER A 23 -19.04 -1.09 11.99
C SER A 23 -18.82 -2.60 11.99
N GLY A 24 -17.82 -3.05 12.75
CA GLY A 24 -17.52 -4.47 12.93
C GLY A 24 -17.30 -5.22 11.60
N PRO A 25 -17.80 -6.47 11.47
CA PRO A 25 -17.64 -7.29 10.27
C PRO A 25 -18.25 -6.68 9.00
N LEU A 26 -19.30 -5.86 9.13
CA LEU A 26 -19.94 -5.22 7.98
C LEU A 26 -18.98 -4.29 7.24
N ARG A 27 -18.02 -3.67 7.94
CA ARG A 27 -16.98 -2.83 7.30
C ARG A 27 -16.12 -3.61 6.33
N LEU A 28 -15.76 -4.86 6.66
CA LEU A 28 -15.00 -5.72 5.78
C LEU A 28 -15.84 -6.14 4.56
N ILE A 29 -17.10 -6.52 4.78
CA ILE A 29 -18.03 -6.87 3.69
C ILE A 29 -18.20 -5.68 2.74
N HIS A 30 -18.45 -4.47 3.26
CA HIS A 30 -18.56 -3.27 2.45
C HIS A 30 -17.29 -3.00 1.63
N THR A 31 -16.12 -3.31 2.18
CA THR A 31 -14.84 -3.15 1.50
C THR A 31 -14.69 -4.13 0.33
N LEU A 32 -15.00 -5.40 0.56
CA LEU A 32 -14.92 -6.44 -0.49
C LEU A 32 -15.94 -6.18 -1.61
N LEU A 33 -17.13 -5.68 -1.26
CA LEU A 33 -18.20 -5.33 -2.19
C LEU A 33 -18.08 -3.91 -2.77
N ASP A 34 -17.00 -3.18 -2.50
CA ASP A 34 -16.81 -1.85 -3.07
C ASP A 34 -16.55 -1.94 -4.59
N PRO A 35 -17.41 -1.37 -5.45
CA PRO A 35 -17.18 -1.40 -6.89
C PRO A 35 -16.05 -0.47 -7.31
N ASN A 36 -15.67 0.49 -6.46
CA ASN A 36 -14.74 1.55 -6.83
C ASN A 36 -13.33 1.27 -6.32
N TRP A 37 -12.36 1.60 -7.18
CA TRP A 37 -10.94 1.66 -6.83
C TRP A 37 -10.49 3.12 -6.73
N THR A 38 -9.48 3.38 -5.92
CA THR A 38 -8.83 4.68 -5.91
C THR A 38 -8.11 4.94 -7.23
N LYS A 39 -7.79 6.21 -7.51
CA LYS A 39 -6.67 6.54 -8.40
C LYS A 39 -5.38 5.90 -7.86
N PRO A 40 -4.37 5.65 -8.70
CA PRO A 40 -3.07 5.19 -8.22
C PRO A 40 -2.55 6.08 -7.09
N LEU A 41 -2.21 5.46 -5.97
CA LEU A 41 -1.63 6.10 -4.80
C LEU A 41 -0.14 5.74 -4.74
N PRO A 42 0.75 6.69 -4.40
CA PRO A 42 2.18 6.40 -4.31
C PRO A 42 2.49 5.49 -3.11
N ILE A 43 3.44 4.59 -3.30
CA ILE A 43 4.13 3.86 -2.23
C ILE A 43 5.46 4.57 -2.00
N TYR A 44 5.75 4.95 -0.76
CA TYR A 44 6.99 5.65 -0.41
C TYR A 44 7.88 4.79 0.50
N ALA A 45 9.19 4.94 0.30
CA ALA A 45 10.20 4.70 1.32
C ALA A 45 10.89 6.03 1.63
N TRP A 46 11.38 6.20 2.85
CA TRP A 46 12.03 7.44 3.26
C TRP A 46 13.49 7.19 3.65
N VAL A 47 14.36 8.09 3.19
CA VAL A 47 15.78 8.09 3.59
C VAL A 47 16.06 9.37 4.35
N ILE A 48 16.58 9.22 5.56
CA ILE A 48 16.89 10.32 6.47
C ILE A 48 18.40 10.35 6.67
N GLU A 49 19.03 11.41 6.20
CA GLU A 49 20.44 11.70 6.48
C GLU A 49 20.56 12.39 7.84
N HIS A 50 20.81 11.60 8.89
CA HIS A 50 21.00 12.07 10.26
C HIS A 50 22.50 12.11 10.60
N PRO A 51 22.97 13.01 11.48
CA PRO A 51 24.37 13.02 11.94
C PRO A 51 24.87 11.70 12.53
N GLU A 52 23.96 10.88 13.07
CA GLU A 52 24.28 9.55 13.61
C GLU A 52 24.33 8.45 12.53
N GLY A 53 23.91 8.74 11.30
CA GLY A 53 23.89 7.79 10.19
C GLY A 53 22.69 7.95 9.25
N VAL A 54 22.68 7.15 8.19
CA VAL A 54 21.54 7.05 7.27
C VAL A 54 20.49 6.14 7.87
N ILE A 55 19.28 6.66 8.04
CA ILE A 55 18.13 5.92 8.55
C ILE A 55 17.15 5.71 7.39
N VAL A 56 16.75 4.47 7.16
CA VAL A 56 15.73 4.11 6.17
C VAL A 56 14.45 3.76 6.90
N VAL A 57 13.34 4.40 6.53
CA VAL A 57 12.00 4.10 7.04
C VAL A 57 11.18 3.48 5.92
N ASP A 58 10.63 2.30 6.19
CA ASP A 58 10.01 1.39 5.23
C ASP A 58 10.94 0.99 4.06
N ALA A 59 10.46 0.08 3.21
CA ALA A 59 11.22 -0.40 2.05
C ALA A 59 10.39 -0.42 0.75
N GLY A 60 9.19 0.17 0.77
CA GLY A 60 8.21 0.01 -0.30
C GLY A 60 7.62 -1.40 -0.34
N GLU A 61 7.37 -1.92 -1.53
CA GLU A 61 6.81 -3.25 -1.77
C GLU A 61 7.80 -4.13 -2.55
N SER A 62 7.71 -5.45 -2.39
CA SER A 62 8.50 -6.38 -3.19
C SER A 62 8.17 -6.24 -4.67
N ALA A 63 9.19 -6.07 -5.51
CA ALA A 63 9.03 -6.06 -6.97
C ALA A 63 8.38 -7.36 -7.51
N ARG A 64 8.42 -8.44 -6.74
CA ARG A 64 7.77 -9.71 -7.10
C ARG A 64 6.25 -9.63 -7.10
N THR A 65 5.64 -8.64 -6.44
CA THR A 65 4.17 -8.43 -6.49
C THR A 65 3.63 -8.20 -7.89
N ALA A 66 4.47 -7.71 -8.81
CA ALA A 66 4.12 -7.54 -10.22
C ALA A 66 4.26 -8.84 -11.05
N GLN A 67 4.74 -9.93 -10.44
CA GLN A 67 4.94 -11.22 -11.13
C GLN A 67 3.68 -12.09 -11.02
N PRO A 68 3.24 -12.72 -12.13
CA PRO A 68 2.16 -13.69 -12.10
C PRO A 68 2.42 -14.81 -11.08
N GLY A 69 1.44 -15.11 -10.23
CA GLY A 69 1.54 -16.19 -9.24
C GLY A 69 2.33 -15.86 -7.98
N TYR A 70 2.77 -14.61 -7.78
CA TYR A 70 3.37 -14.19 -6.51
C TYR A 70 2.38 -14.27 -5.34
N PHE A 71 1.15 -13.80 -5.56
CA PHE A 71 0.09 -13.88 -4.56
C PHE A 71 -0.56 -15.26 -4.54
N PRO A 72 -1.03 -15.72 -3.37
CA PRO A 72 -1.80 -16.96 -3.28
C PRO A 72 -3.06 -16.90 -4.16
N ARG A 73 -3.46 -18.04 -4.73
CA ARG A 73 -4.64 -18.15 -5.62
C ARG A 73 -5.97 -17.72 -4.98
N TRP A 74 -6.02 -17.62 -3.65
CA TRP A 74 -7.21 -17.19 -2.90
C TRP A 74 -7.19 -15.70 -2.55
N HIS A 75 -6.15 -14.96 -2.96
CA HIS A 75 -6.04 -13.55 -2.64
C HIS A 75 -7.19 -12.76 -3.30
N PRO A 76 -7.95 -11.94 -2.54
CA PRO A 76 -9.19 -11.33 -3.06
C PRO A 76 -8.98 -10.25 -4.14
N TYR A 77 -7.73 -9.86 -4.38
CA TYR A 77 -7.36 -8.79 -5.32
C TYR A 77 -6.27 -9.19 -6.34
N TYR A 78 -5.85 -10.46 -6.39
CA TYR A 78 -4.82 -10.96 -7.31
C TYR A 78 -5.17 -12.35 -7.85
#